data_AF-A0A3R7KRE2-F1
#
_entry.id   AF-A0A3R7KRE2-F1
#
_cell.length_a   1.000
_cell.length_b   1.000
_cell.length_c   1.000
_cell.angle_alpha   90.00
_cell.angle_beta   90.00
_cell.angle_gamma   90.00
#
_symmetry.space_group_name_H-M   'P 1'
#
loop_
_entity.id
_entity.type
_entity.pdbx_description
1 polymer ?
#
loop_
_entity_poly.entity_id
_entity_poly.type
_entity_poly.pdbx_seq_one_letter_code
_entity_poly.pdbx_strand_id
1 'polypeptide(L)'
;MRVFDDDGLTLKYAEMLRDTGIAVLCVHGRTRHNKRELADVAQIRRVREHLCGSIPVIGNGNVLVFEDVLRNLSVTGCEGYMCAEPLLWDPRLFSAPPHPMRNGRYVTECREARLGAIRTAQEYLQLVQRYPVDVSFVKAHLFKMLFPCYETYPALHGWLTTFTCNSRSSCKSREKTESPRRQATAKASSDFFTTAMAALGEHLRHMYATEVSCNIDGPPPKRAKERHQNTTDDTSTPRERERRKAAVMPSDPFAEDEVLGIAFD
;
A
#
# COMPACT_ATOMS: atom_id res chain seq x y z
N MET A 1 16.38 -7.08 -10.20
CA MET A 1 16.58 -6.15 -11.32
C MET A 1 15.25 -5.57 -11.81
N ARG A 2 15.30 -4.47 -12.55
CA ARG A 2 14.20 -3.96 -13.39
C ARG A 2 14.52 -4.29 -14.84
N VAL A 3 13.49 -4.45 -15.67
CA VAL A 3 13.66 -4.71 -17.11
C VAL A 3 14.12 -3.44 -17.85
N PHE A 4 14.66 -3.61 -19.05
CA PHE A 4 14.97 -2.52 -19.98
C PHE A 4 13.92 -2.45 -21.09
N ASP A 5 13.88 -1.34 -21.81
CA ASP A 5 13.03 -1.21 -23.01
C ASP A 5 13.49 -2.17 -24.13
N ASP A 6 14.77 -2.54 -24.14
CA ASP A 6 15.32 -3.56 -25.03
C ASP A 6 15.30 -4.94 -24.38
N ASP A 7 14.68 -5.89 -25.08
CA ASP A 7 14.52 -7.27 -24.62
C ASP A 7 15.87 -7.99 -24.51
N GLY A 8 16.73 -7.85 -25.52
CA GLY A 8 18.04 -8.49 -25.54
C GLY A 8 18.94 -8.03 -24.39
N LEU A 9 18.91 -6.74 -24.08
CA LEU A 9 19.62 -6.14 -22.95
C LEU A 9 19.10 -6.67 -21.62
N THR A 10 17.78 -6.84 -21.48
CA THR A 10 17.16 -7.43 -20.29
C THR A 10 17.65 -8.86 -20.06
N LEU A 11 17.63 -9.68 -21.12
CA LEU A 11 18.05 -11.08 -21.06
C LEU A 11 19.55 -11.20 -20.76
N LYS A 12 20.40 -10.46 -21.49
CA LYS A 12 21.85 -10.42 -21.25
C LYS A 12 22.19 -9.97 -19.83
N TYR A 13 21.46 -9.00 -19.29
CA TYR A 13 21.67 -8.56 -17.91
C TYR A 13 21.28 -9.64 -16.90
N ALA A 14 20.22 -10.41 -17.17
CA ALA A 14 19.85 -11.56 -16.34
C ALA A 14 20.94 -12.65 -16.33
N GLU A 15 21.52 -12.97 -17.50
CA GLU A 15 22.63 -13.92 -17.63
C GLU A 15 23.85 -13.44 -16.85
N MET A 16 24.24 -12.17 -17.03
CA MET A 16 25.36 -11.58 -16.29
C MET A 16 25.16 -11.72 -14.78
N LEU A 17 23.94 -11.46 -14.28
CA LEU A 17 23.61 -11.61 -12.86
C LEU A 17 23.69 -13.08 -12.41
N ARG A 18 23.14 -14.01 -13.18
CA ARG A 18 23.25 -15.46 -12.92
C ARG A 18 24.72 -15.88 -12.79
N ASP A 19 25.56 -15.45 -13.73
CA ASP A 19 26.96 -15.88 -13.82
C ASP A 19 27.83 -15.35 -12.66
N THR A 20 27.34 -14.35 -11.92
CA THR A 20 27.98 -13.94 -10.65
C THR A 20 27.77 -14.93 -9.49
N GLY A 21 26.91 -15.94 -9.66
CA GLY A 21 26.62 -16.95 -8.64
C GLY A 21 25.55 -16.54 -7.63
N ILE A 22 24.61 -15.65 -8.01
CA ILE A 22 23.47 -15.30 -7.15
C ILE A 22 22.59 -16.52 -6.87
N ALA A 23 22.00 -16.57 -5.68
CA ALA A 23 21.10 -17.66 -5.29
C ALA A 23 19.70 -17.53 -5.91
N VAL A 24 19.20 -16.31 -6.11
CA VAL A 24 17.84 -16.01 -6.60
C VAL A 24 17.86 -14.69 -7.38
N LEU A 25 17.09 -14.62 -8.46
CA LEU A 25 16.89 -13.39 -9.23
C LEU A 25 15.47 -12.83 -9.04
N CYS A 26 15.34 -11.66 -8.42
CA CYS A 26 14.07 -10.94 -8.37
C CYS A 26 13.92 -10.01 -9.58
N VAL A 27 12.80 -10.06 -10.31
CA VAL A 27 12.56 -9.28 -11.53
C VAL A 27 11.29 -8.46 -11.39
N HIS A 28 11.43 -7.13 -11.49
CA HIS A 28 10.28 -6.24 -11.60
C HIS A 28 10.05 -5.86 -13.07
N GLY A 29 8.86 -6.16 -13.59
CA GLY A 29 8.46 -5.93 -14.98
C GLY A 29 8.30 -4.46 -15.38
N ARG A 30 8.78 -3.51 -14.58
CA ARG A 30 8.82 -2.08 -14.95
C ARG A 30 10.24 -1.66 -15.24
N THR A 31 10.43 -0.82 -16.25
CA THR A 31 11.71 -0.16 -16.48
C THR A 31 12.02 0.84 -15.37
N ARG A 32 13.27 1.31 -15.29
CA ARG A 32 13.68 2.30 -14.28
C ARG A 32 12.90 3.62 -14.39
N HIS A 33 12.55 4.02 -15.60
CA HIS A 33 11.84 5.27 -15.88
C HIS A 33 10.33 5.12 -15.69
N ASN A 34 9.80 3.90 -15.86
CA ASN A 34 8.39 3.60 -15.64
C ASN A 34 8.05 3.49 -14.14
N LYS A 35 7.28 4.46 -13.64
CA LYS A 35 6.87 4.54 -12.23
C LYS A 35 5.38 4.29 -12.00
N ARG A 36 4.55 4.25 -13.04
CA ARG A 36 3.08 4.30 -12.89
C ARG A 36 2.32 3.25 -13.69
N GLU A 37 2.86 2.77 -14.80
CA GLU A 37 2.14 1.85 -15.68
C GLU A 37 2.17 0.42 -15.13
N LEU A 38 1.43 -0.51 -15.71
CA LEU A 38 1.48 -1.90 -15.28
C LEU A 38 2.86 -2.52 -15.53
N ALA A 39 3.24 -3.47 -14.68
CA ALA A 39 4.46 -4.25 -14.91
C ALA A 39 4.24 -5.20 -16.09
N ASP A 40 5.26 -5.34 -16.95
CA ASP A 40 5.27 -6.31 -18.03
C ASP A 40 5.52 -7.72 -17.46
N VAL A 41 4.45 -8.47 -17.32
CA VAL A 41 4.48 -9.87 -16.84
C VAL A 41 5.06 -10.80 -17.90
N ALA A 42 4.90 -10.50 -19.19
CA ALA A 42 5.47 -11.30 -20.27
C ALA A 42 7.00 -11.19 -20.28
N GLN A 43 7.55 -10.01 -20.01
CA GLN A 43 9.01 -9.84 -19.90
C GLN A 43 9.58 -10.60 -18.69
N ILE A 44 8.86 -10.64 -17.57
CA ILE A 44 9.25 -11.47 -16.41
C ILE A 44 9.31 -12.96 -16.81
N ARG A 45 8.29 -13.44 -17.53
CA ARG A 45 8.24 -14.81 -18.06
C ARG A 45 9.43 -15.10 -18.98
N ARG A 46 9.73 -14.22 -19.94
CA ARG A 46 10.85 -14.38 -20.88
C ARG A 46 12.19 -14.49 -20.16
N VAL A 47 12.42 -13.68 -19.12
CA VAL A 47 13.62 -13.80 -18.29
C VAL A 47 13.68 -15.17 -17.62
N ARG A 48 12.58 -15.63 -17.02
CA ARG A 48 12.52 -16.94 -16.36
C ARG A 48 12.79 -18.08 -17.34
N GLU A 49 12.20 -18.04 -18.53
CA GLU A 49 12.40 -19.03 -19.60
C GLU A 49 13.85 -19.02 -20.11
N HIS A 50 14.41 -17.83 -20.35
CA HIS A 50 15.77 -17.66 -20.85
C HIS A 50 16.84 -18.20 -19.91
N LEU A 51 16.62 -18.10 -18.59
CA LEU A 51 17.52 -18.68 -17.59
C LEU A 51 17.39 -20.20 -17.47
N CYS A 52 16.43 -20.83 -18.16
CA CYS A 52 16.24 -22.28 -18.24
C CYS A 52 16.19 -22.99 -16.87
N GLY A 53 15.70 -22.32 -15.83
CA GLY A 53 15.65 -22.86 -14.46
C GLY A 53 17.00 -23.04 -13.77
N SER A 54 18.08 -22.47 -14.31
CA SER A 54 19.43 -22.52 -13.70
C SER A 54 19.49 -21.84 -12.32
N ILE A 55 18.65 -20.83 -12.09
CA ILE A 55 18.42 -20.18 -10.80
C ILE A 55 16.92 -19.87 -10.63
N PRO A 56 16.39 -19.84 -9.39
CA PRO A 56 15.02 -19.41 -9.13
C PRO A 56 14.81 -17.93 -9.49
N VAL A 57 13.65 -17.64 -10.07
CA VAL A 57 13.20 -16.28 -10.42
C VAL A 57 11.96 -15.90 -9.61
N ILE A 58 12.04 -14.77 -8.93
CA ILE A 58 10.90 -14.17 -8.22
C ILE A 58 10.37 -12.98 -9.02
N GLY A 59 9.13 -13.08 -9.50
CA GLY A 59 8.46 -11.98 -10.20
C GLY A 59 7.98 -10.88 -9.25
N ASN A 60 7.88 -9.64 -9.75
CA ASN A 60 7.35 -8.51 -9.00
C ASN A 60 6.58 -7.54 -9.90
N GLY A 61 5.39 -7.13 -9.44
CA GLY A 61 4.49 -6.23 -10.15
C GLY A 61 3.08 -6.79 -10.22
N ASN A 62 2.09 -5.93 -10.46
CA ASN A 62 0.68 -6.33 -10.69
C ASN A 62 0.11 -7.32 -9.66
N VAL A 63 0.45 -7.15 -8.39
CA VAL A 63 -0.21 -7.85 -7.27
C VAL A 63 -0.99 -6.79 -6.51
N LEU A 64 -2.30 -6.95 -6.38
CA LEU A 64 -3.18 -6.14 -5.53
C LEU A 64 -3.90 -6.99 -4.50
N VAL A 65 -4.21 -8.24 -4.84
CA VAL A 65 -4.79 -9.27 -3.95
C VAL A 65 -4.03 -10.59 -4.05
N PHE A 66 -4.37 -11.53 -3.17
CA PHE A 66 -3.75 -12.85 -3.15
C PHE A 66 -3.95 -13.63 -4.46
N GLU A 67 -5.12 -13.51 -5.08
CA GLU A 67 -5.44 -14.17 -6.35
C GLU A 67 -4.52 -13.72 -7.50
N ASP A 68 -4.04 -12.48 -7.45
CA ASP A 68 -3.09 -11.97 -8.44
C ASP A 68 -1.74 -12.69 -8.35
N VAL A 69 -1.33 -13.10 -7.14
CA VAL A 69 -0.11 -13.92 -6.95
C VAL A 69 -0.27 -15.25 -7.66
N LEU A 70 -1.39 -15.94 -7.46
CA LEU A 70 -1.67 -17.23 -8.11
C LEU A 70 -1.71 -17.09 -9.64
N ARG A 71 -2.39 -16.04 -10.14
CA ARG A 71 -2.45 -15.75 -11.57
C ARG A 71 -1.06 -15.48 -12.14
N ASN A 72 -0.29 -14.62 -11.49
CA ASN A 72 1.02 -14.24 -11.99
C ASN A 72 2.01 -15.41 -11.97
N LEU A 73 1.97 -16.27 -10.93
CA LEU A 73 2.75 -17.52 -10.90
C LEU A 73 2.38 -18.43 -12.07
N SER A 74 1.08 -18.61 -12.34
CA SER A 74 0.60 -19.42 -13.46
C SER A 74 1.04 -18.88 -14.82
N VAL A 75 1.08 -17.55 -14.99
CA VAL A 75 1.43 -16.92 -16.27
C VAL A 75 2.94 -16.91 -16.50
N THR A 76 3.75 -16.65 -15.47
CA THR A 76 5.20 -16.52 -15.63
C THR A 76 5.98 -17.81 -15.42
N GLY A 77 5.41 -18.79 -14.72
CA GLY A 77 6.14 -19.98 -14.28
C GLY A 77 7.25 -19.68 -13.27
N CYS A 78 7.25 -18.50 -12.66
CA CYS A 78 8.22 -18.13 -11.62
C CYS A 78 8.05 -18.99 -10.37
N GLU A 79 9.15 -19.20 -9.64
CA GLU A 79 9.18 -19.96 -8.40
C GLU A 79 8.58 -19.18 -7.22
N GLY A 80 8.43 -17.86 -7.36
CA GLY A 80 7.78 -17.00 -6.38
C GLY A 80 7.33 -15.66 -6.96
N TYR A 81 6.49 -14.97 -6.20
CA TYR A 81 6.07 -13.61 -6.50
C TYR A 81 6.19 -12.70 -5.28
N MET A 82 6.83 -11.55 -5.47
CA MET A 82 7.02 -10.54 -4.45
C MET A 82 5.89 -9.51 -4.52
N CYS A 83 5.29 -9.20 -3.37
CA CYS A 83 4.36 -8.09 -3.20
C CYS A 83 5.05 -6.95 -2.43
N ALA A 84 4.69 -5.71 -2.73
CA ALA A 84 5.25 -4.53 -2.06
C ALA A 84 4.17 -3.55 -1.65
N GLU A 85 3.74 -2.67 -2.56
CA GLU A 85 2.82 -1.57 -2.22
C GLU A 85 1.49 -1.98 -1.55
N PRO A 86 0.78 -3.04 -1.98
CA PRO A 86 -0.45 -3.48 -1.31
C PRO A 86 -0.27 -3.84 0.16
N LEU A 87 0.90 -4.37 0.56
CA LEU A 87 1.16 -4.73 1.96
C LEU A 87 1.21 -3.53 2.89
N LEU A 88 1.44 -2.32 2.35
CA LEU A 88 1.34 -1.09 3.12
C LEU A 88 -0.11 -0.72 3.45
N TRP A 89 -1.07 -1.23 2.66
CA TRP A 89 -2.50 -1.02 2.86
C TRP A 89 -3.12 -2.16 3.69
N ASP A 90 -2.79 -3.41 3.35
CA ASP A 90 -3.22 -4.59 4.11
C ASP A 90 -2.09 -5.61 4.25
N PRO A 91 -1.39 -5.64 5.40
CA PRO A 91 -0.38 -6.66 5.69
C PRO A 91 -0.92 -8.09 5.68
N ARG A 92 -2.24 -8.27 5.81
CA ARG A 92 -2.88 -9.59 5.84
C ARG A 92 -3.09 -10.19 4.45
N LEU A 93 -2.65 -9.52 3.37
CA LEU A 93 -2.88 -9.96 1.98
C LEU A 93 -2.66 -11.47 1.77
N PHE A 94 -1.59 -12.03 2.35
CA PHE A 94 -1.25 -13.46 2.22
C PHE A 94 -2.06 -14.42 3.11
N SER A 95 -2.89 -13.89 4.00
CA SER A 95 -3.89 -14.65 4.75
C SER A 95 -5.25 -14.72 4.03
N ALA A 96 -5.31 -14.28 2.76
CA ALA A 96 -6.51 -14.24 1.93
C ALA A 96 -7.73 -13.66 2.68
N PRO A 97 -7.63 -12.41 3.16
CA PRO A 97 -8.70 -11.82 3.95
C PRO A 97 -9.96 -11.71 3.09
N PRO A 98 -11.16 -11.92 3.66
CA PRO A 98 -12.42 -11.89 2.89
C PRO A 98 -12.69 -10.53 2.25
N HIS A 99 -12.08 -9.47 2.78
CA HIS A 99 -12.22 -8.10 2.32
C HIS A 99 -10.84 -7.44 2.21
N PRO A 100 -10.05 -7.74 1.16
CA PRO A 100 -8.67 -7.29 1.04
C PRO A 100 -8.57 -5.81 0.68
N MET A 101 -7.83 -4.99 1.43
CA MET A 101 -7.72 -3.56 1.05
C MET A 101 -6.82 -3.33 -0.17
N ARG A 102 -7.42 -2.93 -1.30
CA ARG A 102 -6.70 -2.52 -2.52
C ARG A 102 -6.46 -1.01 -2.56
N ASN A 103 -5.19 -0.59 -2.59
CA ASN A 103 -4.72 0.79 -2.83
C ASN A 103 -5.54 1.88 -2.11
N GLY A 104 -6.08 1.57 -0.92
CA GLY A 104 -6.90 2.46 -0.11
C GLY A 104 -8.29 2.80 -0.65
N ARG A 105 -8.73 2.29 -1.80
CA ARG A 105 -9.97 2.78 -2.45
C ARG A 105 -11.04 1.72 -2.68
N TYR A 106 -10.67 0.48 -3.00
CA TYR A 106 -11.60 -0.36 -3.77
C TYR A 106 -12.36 -1.44 -2.99
N VAL A 107 -11.99 -1.74 -1.74
CA VAL A 107 -12.57 -2.88 -1.00
C VAL A 107 -13.05 -2.49 0.41
N THR A 108 -13.19 -1.19 0.64
CA THR A 108 -13.39 -0.61 1.97
C THR A 108 -14.84 -0.26 2.26
N GLU A 109 -15.76 -0.82 1.48
CA GLU A 109 -17.19 -0.60 1.61
C GLU A 109 -17.80 -1.37 2.78
N CYS A 110 -17.12 -2.42 3.26
CA CYS A 110 -17.61 -3.18 4.41
C CYS A 110 -16.90 -2.78 5.71
N ARG A 111 -17.71 -2.65 6.76
CA ARG A 111 -17.27 -2.40 8.13
C ARG A 111 -16.23 -3.41 8.63
N GLU A 112 -16.39 -4.68 8.28
CA GLU A 112 -15.45 -5.74 8.68
C GLU A 112 -14.02 -5.52 8.15
N ALA A 113 -13.86 -4.99 6.94
CA ALA A 113 -12.54 -4.63 6.41
C ALA A 113 -11.87 -3.56 7.27
N ARG A 114 -12.63 -2.49 7.61
CA ARG A 114 -12.14 -1.36 8.41
C ARG A 114 -11.78 -1.80 9.84
N LEU A 115 -12.65 -2.58 10.49
CA LEU A 115 -12.37 -3.18 11.79
C LEU A 115 -11.13 -4.08 11.74
N GLY A 116 -10.98 -4.87 10.67
CA GLY A 116 -9.82 -5.70 10.44
C GLY A 116 -8.51 -4.91 10.28
N ALA A 117 -8.56 -3.78 9.57
CA ALA A 117 -7.43 -2.88 9.43
C ALA A 117 -7.02 -2.24 10.77
N ILE A 118 -7.99 -1.84 11.59
CA ILE A 118 -7.73 -1.30 12.93
C ILE A 118 -7.07 -2.36 13.83
N ARG A 119 -7.56 -3.60 13.82
CA ARG A 119 -6.95 -4.72 14.57
C ARG A 119 -5.50 -4.96 14.12
N THR A 120 -5.26 -4.98 12.82
CA THR A 120 -3.91 -5.14 12.24
C THR A 120 -2.98 -4.01 12.66
N ALA A 121 -3.48 -2.77 12.67
CA ALA A 121 -2.72 -1.61 13.13
C ALA A 121 -2.38 -1.68 14.64
N GLN A 122 -3.30 -2.23 15.46
CA GLN A 122 -3.05 -2.43 16.89
C GLN A 122 -1.97 -3.49 17.13
N GLU A 123 -2.01 -4.63 16.42
CA GLU A 123 -0.97 -5.65 16.45
C GLU A 123 0.39 -5.09 15.97
N TYR A 124 0.37 -4.29 14.90
CA TYR A 124 1.55 -3.59 14.43
C TYR A 124 2.16 -2.67 15.50
N LEU A 125 1.35 -1.92 16.26
CA LEU A 125 1.86 -1.09 17.36
C LEU A 125 2.48 -1.93 18.49
N GLN A 126 1.94 -3.12 18.79
CA GLN A 126 2.55 -4.02 19.77
C GLN A 126 3.94 -4.50 19.30
N LEU A 127 4.08 -4.80 18.00
CA LEU A 127 5.38 -5.14 17.41
C LEU A 127 6.35 -3.95 17.46
N VAL A 128 5.89 -2.75 17.15
CA VAL A 128 6.71 -1.52 17.24
C VAL A 128 7.15 -1.25 18.68
N GLN A 129 6.29 -1.49 19.68
CA GLN A 129 6.68 -1.38 21.09
C GLN A 129 7.78 -2.38 21.47
N ARG A 130 7.71 -3.61 20.94
CA ARG A 130 8.73 -4.64 21.16
C ARG A 130 10.02 -4.38 20.37
N TYR A 131 9.90 -3.80 19.18
CA TYR A 131 10.99 -3.51 18.25
C TYR A 131 10.94 -2.03 17.82
N PRO A 132 11.45 -1.11 18.66
CA PRO A 132 11.32 0.33 18.43
C PRO A 132 11.91 0.78 17.09
N VAL A 133 11.12 1.59 16.37
CA VAL A 133 11.50 2.24 15.12
C VAL A 133 11.17 3.73 15.16
N ASP A 134 11.62 4.49 14.16
CA ASP A 134 11.26 5.91 14.05
C ASP A 134 9.74 6.08 13.93
N VAL A 135 9.18 6.94 14.76
CA VAL A 135 7.73 7.21 14.85
C VAL A 135 7.18 7.75 13.51
N SER A 136 8.01 8.39 12.69
CA SER A 136 7.60 8.83 11.35
C SER A 136 7.26 7.67 10.41
N PHE A 137 7.95 6.53 10.51
CA PHE A 137 7.61 5.31 9.76
C PHE A 137 6.29 4.72 10.25
N VAL A 138 6.11 4.68 11.57
CA VAL A 138 4.86 4.22 12.20
C VAL A 138 3.68 5.06 11.69
N LYS A 139 3.80 6.39 11.75
CA LYS A 139 2.80 7.33 11.23
C LYS A 139 2.50 7.09 9.75
N ALA A 140 3.52 6.92 8.91
CA ALA A 140 3.34 6.67 7.48
C ALA A 140 2.61 5.35 7.19
N HIS A 141 2.91 4.29 7.93
CA HIS A 141 2.21 3.00 7.78
C HIS A 141 0.76 3.08 8.27
N LEU A 142 0.50 3.74 9.40
CA LEU A 142 -0.86 3.96 9.90
C LEU A 142 -1.72 4.75 8.91
N PHE A 143 -1.14 5.77 8.24
CA PHE A 143 -1.86 6.49 7.18
C PHE A 143 -2.36 5.60 6.06
N LYS A 144 -1.54 4.65 5.60
CA LYS A 144 -1.92 3.75 4.53
C LYS A 144 -2.88 2.67 5.03
N MET A 145 -2.55 1.97 6.10
CA MET A 145 -3.40 0.90 6.65
C MET A 145 -4.78 1.40 7.07
N LEU A 146 -4.90 2.62 7.59
CA LEU A 146 -6.16 3.16 8.13
C LEU A 146 -6.80 4.22 7.23
N PHE A 147 -6.25 4.43 6.03
CA PHE A 147 -6.81 5.35 5.05
C PHE A 147 -8.33 5.25 4.88
N PRO A 148 -8.94 4.05 4.84
CA PRO A 148 -10.38 3.98 4.63
C PRO A 148 -11.17 4.42 5.85
N CYS A 149 -10.65 4.17 7.06
CA CYS A 149 -11.22 4.71 8.28
C CYS A 149 -11.11 6.23 8.30
N TYR A 150 -10.00 6.78 7.80
CA TYR A 150 -9.78 8.22 7.69
C TYR A 150 -10.68 8.91 6.65
N GLU A 151 -11.05 8.22 5.57
CA GLU A 151 -12.06 8.71 4.63
C GLU A 151 -13.45 8.79 5.26
N THR A 152 -13.82 7.79 6.06
CA THR A 152 -15.10 7.78 6.79
C THR A 152 -15.12 8.79 7.93
N TYR A 153 -14.00 8.97 8.64
CA TYR A 153 -13.88 9.88 9.78
C TYR A 153 -12.75 10.90 9.59
N PRO A 154 -12.98 11.99 8.82
CA PRO A 154 -11.95 12.99 8.54
C PRO A 154 -11.35 13.67 9.78
N ALA A 155 -12.10 13.76 10.88
CA ALA A 155 -11.59 14.30 12.15
C ALA A 155 -10.42 13.47 12.70
N LEU A 156 -10.51 12.13 12.60
CA LEU A 156 -9.46 11.21 13.02
C LEU A 156 -8.23 11.31 12.10
N HIS A 157 -8.43 11.61 10.82
CA HIS A 157 -7.35 11.89 9.87
C HIS A 157 -6.58 13.17 10.23
N GLY A 158 -7.32 14.22 10.61
CA GLY A 158 -6.75 15.49 11.06
C GLY A 158 -5.83 15.31 12.25
N TRP A 159 -6.22 14.50 13.23
CA TRP A 159 -5.39 14.19 14.40
C TRP A 159 -4.06 13.52 14.03
N LEU A 160 -4.09 12.47 13.19
CA LEU A 160 -2.84 11.80 12.80
C LEU A 160 -1.94 12.74 11.99
N THR A 161 -2.52 13.64 11.19
CA THR A 161 -1.77 14.65 10.43
C THR A 161 -0.99 15.59 11.34
N THR A 162 -1.63 16.10 12.40
CA THR A 162 -1.01 17.03 13.36
C THR A 162 -0.11 16.33 14.38
N PHE A 163 -0.24 15.02 14.55
CA PHE A 163 0.60 14.23 15.45
C PHE A 163 2.10 14.40 15.13
N THR A 164 2.89 14.85 16.10
CA THR A 164 4.30 15.19 15.92
C THR A 164 5.20 13.97 16.17
N CYS A 165 6.10 13.68 15.23
CA CYS A 165 7.05 12.57 15.34
C CYS A 165 8.44 13.02 15.81
N ASN A 166 8.63 14.29 16.15
CA ASN A 166 9.95 14.84 16.47
C ASN A 166 10.27 14.76 17.96
N SER A 167 11.31 13.99 18.30
CA SER A 167 12.05 14.13 19.56
C SER A 167 13.05 15.31 19.54
N ARG A 168 13.20 16.02 18.41
CA ARG A 168 14.30 16.98 18.16
C ARG A 168 13.97 18.46 18.41
N SER A 169 12.78 18.83 18.89
CA SER A 169 12.39 20.25 19.04
C SER A 169 12.88 20.95 20.33
N SER A 170 14.05 20.59 20.88
CA SER A 170 14.67 21.32 22.00
C SER A 170 16.16 21.64 21.87
N CYS A 171 16.88 21.12 20.88
CA CYS A 171 18.34 21.35 20.79
C CYS A 171 18.72 22.25 19.59
N LYS A 172 18.19 23.48 19.57
CA LYS A 172 18.80 24.61 18.86
C LYS A 172 19.03 25.75 19.84
N SER A 173 19.98 25.57 20.75
CA SER A 173 20.89 26.63 21.20
C SER A 173 21.92 26.07 22.19
N ARG A 174 23.16 26.56 22.01
CA ARG A 174 24.32 26.53 22.91
C ARG A 174 25.27 25.32 22.86
N GLU A 175 26.46 25.68 22.39
CA GLU A 175 27.69 24.90 22.35
C GLU A 175 28.22 24.49 23.73
N LYS A 176 28.90 23.33 23.68
CA LYS A 176 30.10 22.89 24.43
C LYS A 176 30.14 23.03 25.95
N THR A 177 29.93 21.90 26.62
CA THR A 177 30.76 21.41 27.74
C THR A 177 30.49 19.91 27.96
N GLU A 178 31.54 19.15 28.27
CA GLU A 178 31.59 17.68 28.26
C GLU A 178 31.02 17.00 29.53
N SER A 179 30.39 15.83 29.31
CA SER A 179 29.85 14.81 30.26
C SER A 179 28.67 15.22 31.18
N PRO A 180 27.68 14.35 31.54
CA PRO A 180 27.32 12.98 31.14
C PRO A 180 26.03 12.98 30.29
N ARG A 181 26.11 13.34 28.99
CA ARG A 181 24.91 13.57 28.15
C ARG A 181 24.23 12.31 27.62
N ARG A 182 24.92 11.16 27.51
CA ARG A 182 24.40 9.97 26.79
C ARG A 182 23.22 9.27 27.47
N GLN A 183 23.20 9.19 28.82
CA GLN A 183 22.11 8.55 29.55
C GLN A 183 20.83 9.41 29.60
N ALA A 184 20.98 10.73 29.75
CA ALA A 184 19.85 11.66 29.74
C ALA A 184 19.15 11.72 28.36
N THR A 185 19.93 11.67 27.27
CA THR A 185 19.37 11.65 25.90
C THR A 185 18.67 10.33 25.57
N ALA A 186 19.20 9.20 26.06
CA ALA A 186 18.57 7.89 25.85
C ALA A 186 17.25 7.78 26.63
N LYS A 187 17.22 8.26 27.89
CA LYS A 187 16.01 8.29 28.71
C LYS A 187 14.93 9.21 28.12
N ALA A 188 15.29 10.44 27.72
CA ALA A 188 14.35 11.37 27.09
C ALA A 188 13.81 10.85 25.74
N SER A 189 14.65 10.14 24.95
CA SER A 189 14.20 9.50 23.72
C SER A 189 13.27 8.31 23.97
N SER A 190 13.53 7.54 25.04
CA SER A 190 12.69 6.42 25.48
C SER A 190 11.33 6.90 26.00
N ASP A 191 11.32 8.00 26.76
CA ASP A 191 10.10 8.61 27.30
C ASP A 191 9.22 9.19 26.19
N PHE A 192 9.84 9.84 25.19
CA PHE A 192 9.13 10.33 23.99
C PHE A 192 8.50 9.18 23.20
N PHE A 193 9.26 8.13 22.91
CA PHE A 193 8.77 6.98 22.15
C PHE A 193 7.58 6.31 22.87
N THR A 194 7.71 6.09 24.18
CA THR A 194 6.64 5.49 24.99
C THR A 194 5.37 6.36 24.98
N THR A 195 5.53 7.67 25.14
CA THR A 195 4.42 8.63 25.06
C THR A 195 3.76 8.64 23.68
N ALA A 196 4.56 8.61 22.62
CA ALA A 196 4.07 8.55 21.25
C ALA A 196 3.29 7.26 20.98
N MET A 197 3.79 6.11 21.43
CA MET A 197 3.10 4.82 21.27
C MET A 197 1.80 4.77 22.07
N ALA A 198 1.77 5.35 23.28
CA ALA A 198 0.55 5.45 24.07
C ALA A 198 -0.51 6.31 23.36
N ALA A 199 -0.13 7.46 22.81
CA ALA A 199 -1.02 8.34 22.07
C ALA A 199 -1.56 7.69 20.78
N LEU A 200 -0.70 7.01 20.01
CA LEU A 200 -1.15 6.25 18.83
C LEU A 200 -2.08 5.10 19.23
N GLY A 201 -1.79 4.40 20.33
CA GLY A 201 -2.67 3.36 20.85
C GLY A 201 -4.05 3.87 21.27
N GLU A 202 -4.11 5.04 21.91
CA GLU A 202 -5.37 5.73 22.23
C GLU A 202 -6.15 6.08 20.95
N HIS A 203 -5.47 6.64 19.96
CA HIS A 203 -6.08 6.97 18.67
C HIS A 203 -6.71 5.74 17.99
N LEU A 204 -6.02 4.58 18.00
CA LEU A 204 -6.58 3.35 17.44
C LEU A 204 -7.77 2.82 18.25
N ARG A 205 -7.74 2.93 19.59
CA ARG A 205 -8.87 2.54 20.44
C ARG A 205 -10.08 3.42 20.21
N HIS A 206 -9.88 4.73 20.08
CA HIS A 206 -10.96 5.67 19.76
C HIS A 206 -11.54 5.41 18.36
N MET A 207 -10.69 5.17 17.37
CA MET A 207 -11.13 4.79 16.02
C MET A 207 -11.95 3.50 16.01
N TYR A 208 -11.50 2.46 16.73
CA TYR A 208 -12.23 1.21 16.88
C TYR A 208 -13.60 1.44 17.52
N ALA A 209 -13.67 2.17 18.64
CA ALA A 209 -14.92 2.48 19.32
C ALA A 209 -15.89 3.24 18.40
N THR A 210 -15.37 4.16 17.59
CA THR A 210 -16.15 4.94 16.61
C THR A 210 -16.74 4.00 15.56
N GLU A 211 -15.92 3.16 14.92
CA GLU A 211 -16.33 2.18 13.92
C GLU A 211 -17.33 1.13 14.46
N VAL A 212 -17.23 0.78 15.74
CA VAL A 212 -18.20 -0.10 16.40
C VAL A 212 -19.51 0.63 16.68
N SER A 213 -19.47 1.91 17.05
CA SER A 213 -20.66 2.70 17.36
C SER A 213 -21.42 3.17 16.12
N CYS A 214 -20.73 3.39 15.00
CA CYS A 214 -21.29 3.87 13.75
C CYS A 214 -21.71 2.68 12.87
N ASN A 215 -23.00 2.56 12.56
CA ASN A 215 -23.49 1.56 11.60
C ASN A 215 -23.45 2.09 10.17
N ILE A 216 -22.26 2.53 9.73
CA ILE A 216 -22.03 3.05 8.39
C ILE A 216 -21.56 1.89 7.51
N ASP A 217 -22.46 1.34 6.72
CA ASP A 217 -22.13 0.42 5.63
C ASP A 217 -22.19 1.17 4.29
N GLY A 218 -21.28 0.81 3.38
CA GLY A 218 -21.17 1.42 2.06
C GLY A 218 -19.92 2.30 1.88
N PRO A 219 -19.74 2.87 0.67
CA PRO A 219 -18.55 3.64 0.33
C PRO A 219 -18.46 4.93 1.15
N PRO A 220 -17.23 5.42 1.45
CA PRO A 220 -17.06 6.66 2.16
C PRO A 220 -17.68 7.85 1.40
N PRO A 221 -18.10 8.91 2.09
CA PRO A 221 -18.64 10.09 1.44
C PRO A 221 -17.61 10.71 0.49
N LYS A 222 -17.98 10.94 -0.78
CA LYS A 222 -17.10 11.52 -1.81
C LYS A 222 -16.35 12.75 -1.29
N ARG A 223 -15.05 12.84 -1.59
CA ARG A 223 -14.21 13.98 -1.20
C ARG A 223 -14.69 15.27 -1.85
N ALA A 224 -14.47 16.43 -1.22
CA ALA A 224 -14.87 17.74 -1.78
C ALA A 224 -14.33 17.99 -3.21
N LYS A 225 -13.14 17.47 -3.52
CA LYS A 225 -12.51 17.54 -4.85
C LYS A 225 -13.23 16.67 -5.90
N GLU A 226 -13.73 15.51 -5.50
CA GLU A 226 -14.54 14.61 -6.33
C GLU A 226 -15.97 15.14 -6.50
N ARG A 227 -16.49 15.89 -5.50
CA ARG A 227 -17.74 16.63 -5.63
C ARG A 227 -17.63 17.78 -6.63
N HIS A 228 -16.50 18.51 -6.62
CA HIS A 228 -16.28 19.62 -7.55
C HIS A 228 -16.03 19.20 -9.01
N GLN A 229 -15.36 18.07 -9.24
CA GLN A 229 -15.21 17.51 -10.59
C GLN A 229 -16.55 17.11 -11.23
N ASN A 230 -17.56 16.77 -10.43
CA ASN A 230 -18.90 16.47 -10.92
C ASN A 230 -19.80 17.72 -11.10
N THR A 231 -19.36 18.90 -10.66
CA THR A 231 -20.15 20.16 -10.76
C THR A 231 -19.69 21.08 -11.89
N THR A 232 -18.59 20.80 -12.57
CA THR A 232 -18.18 21.53 -13.77
C THR A 232 -18.87 20.96 -15.00
N ASP A 233 -19.95 21.65 -15.41
CA ASP A 233 -20.77 21.54 -16.63
C ASP A 233 -21.28 20.15 -17.05
N ASP A 234 -22.45 19.77 -16.54
CA ASP A 234 -23.34 18.78 -17.15
C ASP A 234 -24.65 19.47 -17.59
N THR A 235 -24.70 19.87 -18.86
CA THR A 235 -25.83 20.53 -19.55
C THR A 235 -26.90 19.55 -20.07
N SER A 236 -26.82 18.26 -19.70
CA SER A 236 -27.73 17.22 -20.20
C SER A 236 -29.15 17.30 -19.64
N THR A 237 -30.12 16.87 -20.44
CA THR A 237 -31.54 16.98 -20.13
C THR A 237 -32.00 15.93 -19.09
N PRO A 238 -33.11 16.16 -18.36
CA PRO A 238 -33.59 15.25 -17.31
C PRO A 238 -33.78 13.79 -17.78
N ARG A 239 -34.20 13.59 -19.04
CA ARG A 239 -34.36 12.27 -19.67
C ARG A 239 -33.03 11.55 -19.94
N GLU A 240 -31.96 12.30 -20.23
CA GLU A 240 -30.61 11.75 -20.41
C GLU A 240 -29.98 11.36 -19.06
N ARG A 241 -30.29 12.11 -18.00
CA ARG A 241 -29.88 11.78 -16.62
C ARG A 241 -30.56 10.52 -16.08
N GLU A 242 -31.83 10.29 -16.41
CA GLU A 242 -32.56 9.08 -16.01
C GLU A 242 -32.05 7.82 -16.74
N ARG A 243 -31.75 7.94 -18.03
CA ARG A 243 -31.12 6.85 -18.81
C ARG A 243 -29.71 6.52 -18.31
N ARG A 244 -28.92 7.52 -17.91
CA ARG A 244 -27.61 7.31 -17.29
C ARG A 244 -27.70 6.68 -15.91
N LYS A 245 -28.66 7.08 -15.06
CA LYS A 245 -28.85 6.47 -13.73
C LYS A 245 -29.30 5.01 -13.78
N ALA A 246 -30.08 4.62 -14.79
CA ALA A 246 -30.48 3.23 -14.99
C ALA A 246 -29.37 2.34 -15.59
N ALA A 247 -28.29 2.93 -16.12
CA ALA A 247 -27.19 2.21 -16.78
C ALA A 247 -25.90 2.12 -15.94
N VAL A 248 -25.85 2.72 -14.75
CA VAL A 248 -24.64 2.77 -13.91
C VAL A 248 -24.78 1.80 -12.74
N MET A 249 -24.24 0.59 -12.91
CA MET A 249 -23.62 -0.13 -11.80
C MET A 249 -22.35 0.65 -11.39
N PRO A 250 -21.95 0.68 -10.11
CA PRO A 250 -20.75 1.40 -9.72
C PRO A 250 -19.53 0.68 -10.34
N SER A 251 -19.05 1.21 -11.46
CA SER A 251 -17.88 0.70 -12.17
C SER A 251 -16.62 1.07 -11.41
N ASP A 252 -15.75 0.07 -11.25
CA ASP A 252 -14.36 0.28 -10.86
C ASP A 252 -13.73 1.23 -11.88
N PRO A 253 -13.07 2.33 -11.48
CA PRO A 253 -12.23 3.08 -12.40
C PRO A 253 -11.04 2.26 -12.96
N PHE A 254 -10.90 0.99 -12.58
CA PHE A 254 -10.06 -0.04 -13.21
C PHE A 254 -10.85 -1.18 -13.88
N ALA A 255 -12.19 -1.12 -13.98
CA ALA A 255 -13.02 -2.09 -14.71
C ALA A 255 -13.18 -1.72 -16.19
N GLU A 256 -12.82 -0.48 -16.58
CA GLU A 256 -12.87 -0.02 -17.97
C GLU A 256 -11.58 -0.28 -18.76
N ASP A 257 -10.56 -0.93 -18.17
CA ASP A 257 -9.52 -1.58 -18.96
C ASP A 257 -10.08 -2.92 -19.46
N GLU A 258 -10.63 -2.84 -20.67
CA GLU A 258 -11.26 -3.90 -21.44
C GLU A 258 -10.53 -5.24 -21.32
N VAL A 259 -11.37 -6.28 -21.25
CA VAL A 259 -11.08 -7.65 -21.66
C VAL A 259 -10.02 -7.68 -22.76
N LEU A 260 -8.85 -8.19 -22.40
CA LEU A 260 -8.03 -9.11 -23.19
C LEU A 260 -8.11 -8.88 -24.71
N GLY A 261 -7.25 -8.00 -25.23
CA GLY A 261 -6.86 -8.00 -26.64
C GLY A 261 -6.01 -9.22 -27.04
N ILE A 262 -6.26 -10.39 -26.44
CA ILE A 262 -5.71 -11.66 -26.93
C ILE A 262 -6.76 -12.23 -27.88
N ALA A 263 -6.43 -12.25 -29.17
CA ALA A 263 -7.20 -13.02 -30.14
C ALA A 263 -7.15 -14.51 -29.76
N PHE A 264 -8.32 -15.13 -29.67
CA PHE A 264 -8.47 -16.56 -29.47
C PHE A 264 -8.46 -17.24 -30.84
N ASP A 265 -7.34 -17.88 -31.18
CA ASP A 265 -7.28 -19.01 -32.12
C ASP A 265 -6.86 -20.26 -31.33
#